data_AF-A0A1H0YG94-F1
#
_entry.id   AF-A0A1H0YG94-F1
#
_cell.length_a   1.000
_cell.length_b   1.000
_cell.length_c   1.000
_cell.angle_alpha   90.00
_cell.angle_beta   90.00
_cell.angle_gamma   90.00
#
_symmetry.space_group_name_H-M   'P 1'
#
loop_
_entity.id
_entity.type
_entity.pdbx_description
1 polymer ?
#
loop_
_entity_poly.entity_id
_entity_poly.type
_entity_poly.pdbx_seq_one_letter_code
_entity_poly.pdbx_strand_id
1 'polypeptide(L)'
;MDDTNSTGIELSKGEAREVINALSEYETRATGRREEERVLNVESLLQREFDFDEGQTGGGGDRNISDVFSNIFDDDGGTHEIQLSRTEATEIVRALDDFDGQESRGETETVTNVRDRFVRTFDVDDVDDERSAGR
;
A
#
# COMPACT_ATOMS: atom_id res chain seq x y z
N MET A 1 23.43 10.91 11.63
CA MET A 1 22.26 11.71 11.21
C MET A 1 21.18 10.67 11.05
N ASP A 2 20.29 10.61 12.04
CA ASP A 2 19.38 9.51 12.30
C ASP A 2 18.25 9.45 11.27
N ASP A 3 18.25 8.41 10.44
CA ASP A 3 17.14 7.96 9.60
C ASP A 3 15.95 7.41 10.43
N THR A 4 15.74 7.93 11.65
CA THR A 4 14.75 7.43 12.62
C THR A 4 13.58 8.41 12.78
N ASN A 5 13.26 9.20 11.75
CA ASN A 5 12.00 9.95 11.72
C ASN A 5 10.91 9.06 11.13
N SER A 6 10.32 8.22 11.97
CA SER A 6 9.03 7.61 11.67
C SER A 6 7.95 8.70 11.74
N THR A 7 7.05 8.71 10.76
CA THR A 7 5.90 9.61 10.71
C THR A 7 4.62 8.79 10.79
N GLY A 8 3.67 9.29 11.55
CA GLY A 8 2.35 8.68 11.71
C GLY A 8 1.47 8.92 10.49
N ILE A 9 0.78 7.87 10.04
CA ILE A 9 -0.30 7.98 9.05
C ILE A 9 -1.51 7.19 9.52
N GLU A 10 -2.68 7.77 9.32
CA GLU A 10 -3.96 7.16 9.64
C GLU A 10 -4.49 6.35 8.45
N LEU A 11 -4.72 5.06 8.69
CA LEU A 11 -5.33 4.15 7.73
C LEU A 11 -6.51 3.41 8.36
N SER A 12 -7.58 3.27 7.61
CA SER A 12 -8.64 2.32 7.91
C SER A 12 -8.20 0.89 7.60
N LYS A 13 -8.90 -0.09 8.16
CA LYS A 13 -8.67 -1.50 7.85
C LYS A 13 -8.88 -1.82 6.37
N GLY A 14 -9.81 -1.14 5.71
CA GLY A 14 -10.00 -1.24 4.26
C GLY A 14 -8.78 -0.74 3.48
N GLU A 15 -8.28 0.45 3.80
CA GLU A 15 -7.10 1.04 3.15
C GLU A 15 -5.84 0.19 3.41
N ALA A 16 -5.63 -0.29 4.64
CA ALA A 16 -4.49 -1.15 4.96
C ALA A 16 -4.50 -2.46 4.16
N ARG A 17 -5.69 -3.01 3.90
CA ARG A 17 -5.84 -4.23 3.09
C ARG A 17 -5.50 -3.99 1.62
N GLU A 18 -5.92 -2.87 1.05
CA GLU A 18 -5.54 -2.47 -0.30
C GLU A 18 -4.02 -2.31 -0.43
N VAL A 19 -3.37 -1.69 0.57
CA VAL A 19 -1.92 -1.55 0.61
C VAL A 19 -1.23 -2.93 0.67
N ILE A 20 -1.72 -3.86 1.50
CA ILE A 20 -1.16 -5.22 1.57
C ILE A 20 -1.34 -5.96 0.24
N ASN A 21 -2.49 -5.84 -0.42
CA ASN A 21 -2.72 -6.45 -1.74
C ASN A 21 -1.71 -5.90 -2.76
N ALA A 22 -1.55 -4.58 -2.82
CA ALA A 22 -0.59 -3.93 -3.70
C ALA A 22 0.85 -4.40 -3.43
N LEU A 23 1.25 -4.48 -2.14
CA LEU A 23 2.57 -4.97 -1.73
C LEU A 23 2.79 -6.43 -2.13
N SER A 24 1.80 -7.31 -1.95
CA SER A 24 1.91 -8.73 -2.33
C SER A 24 2.05 -8.89 -3.84
N GLU A 25 1.32 -8.12 -4.63
CA GLU A 25 1.49 -8.14 -6.08
C GLU A 25 2.84 -7.56 -6.54
N TYR A 26 3.30 -6.50 -5.87
CA TYR A 26 4.60 -5.89 -6.12
C TYR A 26 5.75 -6.84 -5.73
N GLU A 27 5.63 -7.60 -4.64
CA GLU A 27 6.60 -8.62 -4.20
C GLU A 27 6.85 -9.64 -5.32
N THR A 28 5.80 -10.15 -5.96
CA THR A 28 5.95 -11.14 -7.06
C THR A 28 6.71 -10.59 -8.27
N ARG A 29 6.78 -9.26 -8.40
CA ARG A 29 7.47 -8.53 -9.47
C ARG A 29 8.83 -7.98 -9.04
N ALA A 30 9.12 -7.94 -7.75
CA ALA A 30 10.38 -7.44 -7.22
C ALA A 30 11.55 -8.26 -7.78
N THR A 31 12.53 -7.56 -8.36
CA THR A 31 13.62 -8.23 -9.09
C THR A 31 14.87 -8.47 -8.24
N GLY A 32 14.91 -7.91 -7.02
CA GLY A 32 16.05 -8.02 -6.11
C GLY A 32 15.69 -8.44 -4.69
N ARG A 33 16.46 -9.35 -4.09
CA ARG A 33 16.25 -9.85 -2.71
C ARG A 33 16.07 -8.76 -1.66
N ARG A 34 16.84 -7.67 -1.77
CA ARG A 34 16.75 -6.58 -0.79
C ARG A 34 15.45 -5.80 -0.89
N GLU A 35 14.88 -5.72 -2.09
CA GLU A 35 13.60 -5.05 -2.34
C GLU A 35 12.47 -5.95 -1.86
N GLU A 36 12.49 -7.22 -2.25
CA GLU A 36 11.61 -8.28 -1.74
C GLU A 36 11.57 -8.30 -0.20
N GLU A 37 12.73 -8.32 0.47
CA GLU A 37 12.83 -8.26 1.94
C GLU A 37 12.19 -6.99 2.52
N ARG A 38 12.32 -5.82 1.85
CA ARG A 38 11.72 -4.58 2.34
C ARG A 38 10.20 -4.59 2.20
N VAL A 39 9.70 -5.04 1.05
CA VAL A 39 8.26 -5.16 0.76
C VAL A 39 7.61 -6.11 1.77
N LEU A 40 8.21 -7.28 2.01
CA LEU A 40 7.74 -8.25 3.01
C LEU A 40 7.74 -7.70 4.44
N ASN A 41 8.74 -6.90 4.80
CA ASN A 41 8.78 -6.27 6.14
C ASN A 41 7.63 -5.29 6.33
N VAL A 42 7.29 -4.49 5.31
CA VAL A 42 6.17 -3.55 5.34
C VAL A 42 4.84 -4.30 5.37
N GLU A 43 4.71 -5.35 4.56
CA GLU A 43 3.51 -6.18 4.53
C GLU A 43 3.26 -6.82 5.90
N SER A 44 4.27 -7.44 6.50
CA SER A 44 4.19 -8.06 7.83
C SER A 44 3.88 -7.04 8.93
N LEU A 45 4.42 -5.83 8.82
CA LEU A 45 4.09 -4.73 9.75
C LEU A 45 2.61 -4.40 9.70
N LEU A 46 2.05 -4.19 8.50
CA LEU A 46 0.63 -3.86 8.32
C LEU A 46 -0.29 -5.02 8.72
N GLN A 47 0.09 -6.26 8.40
CA GLN A 47 -0.67 -7.43 8.84
C GLN A 47 -0.75 -7.52 10.36
N ARG A 48 0.37 -7.30 11.05
CA ARG A 48 0.41 -7.30 12.52
C ARG A 48 -0.39 -6.15 13.13
N GLU A 49 -0.29 -4.96 12.55
CA GLU A 49 -0.91 -3.75 13.13
C GLU A 49 -2.43 -3.74 12.99
N PHE A 50 -2.96 -4.41 11.96
CA PHE A 50 -4.40 -4.49 11.68
C PHE A 50 -5.02 -5.86 11.99
N ASP A 51 -4.27 -6.76 12.65
CA ASP A 51 -4.65 -8.14 12.97
C ASP A 51 -5.16 -8.92 11.73
N PHE A 52 -4.47 -8.80 10.60
CA PHE A 52 -4.73 -9.66 9.44
C PHE A 52 -4.00 -11.00 9.60
N ASP A 53 -4.73 -12.11 9.42
CA ASP A 53 -4.11 -13.43 9.35
C ASP A 53 -3.17 -13.52 8.12
N GLU A 54 -1.91 -13.94 8.33
CA GLU A 54 -0.86 -14.16 7.31
C GLU A 54 -1.29 -15.05 6.11
N GLY A 55 -2.45 -15.72 6.17
CA GLY A 55 -3.00 -16.56 5.10
C GLY A 55 -4.30 -16.06 4.45
N GLN A 56 -4.83 -14.89 4.84
CA GLN A 56 -6.04 -14.32 4.21
C GLN A 56 -5.75 -13.35 3.07
N THR A 57 -4.54 -12.78 3.04
CA THR A 57 -4.17 -11.71 2.09
C THR A 57 -2.98 -12.08 1.21
N GLY A 58 -2.04 -12.89 1.72
CA GLY A 58 -0.89 -13.38 0.95
C GLY A 58 -1.18 -14.72 0.26
N GLY A 59 -1.10 -14.73 -1.07
CA GLY A 59 -0.88 -15.96 -1.84
C GLY A 59 -2.03 -16.43 -2.73
N GLY A 60 -1.98 -16.04 -4.00
CA GLY A 60 -2.17 -16.93 -5.16
C GLY A 60 -3.43 -17.79 -5.25
N GLY A 61 -4.53 -17.39 -4.62
CA GLY A 61 -5.80 -18.10 -4.66
C GLY A 61 -6.86 -17.24 -5.32
N ASP A 62 -7.25 -17.63 -6.53
CA ASP A 62 -8.45 -17.24 -7.29
C ASP A 62 -9.70 -17.12 -6.39
N ARG A 63 -9.79 -16.00 -5.66
CA ARG A 63 -10.94 -15.62 -4.86
C ARG A 63 -11.35 -14.28 -5.43
N ASN A 64 -12.47 -14.30 -6.16
CA ASN A 64 -13.15 -13.12 -6.68
C ASN A 64 -13.18 -12.01 -5.61
N ILE A 65 -12.19 -11.11 -5.69
CA ILE A 65 -11.96 -10.04 -4.73
C ILE A 65 -13.16 -9.09 -4.77
N SER A 66 -13.77 -8.95 -5.96
CA SER A 66 -15.03 -8.23 -6.25
C SER A 66 -16.19 -8.52 -5.27
N ASP A 67 -16.37 -9.76 -4.82
CA ASP A 67 -17.50 -10.15 -3.96
C ASP A 67 -17.25 -9.83 -2.48
N VAL A 68 -15.99 -9.69 -2.07
CA VAL A 68 -15.62 -9.30 -0.70
C VAL A 68 -15.75 -7.78 -0.50
N PHE A 69 -15.61 -7.00 -1.58
CA PHE A 69 -15.80 -5.55 -1.57
C PHE A 69 -17.24 -5.10 -1.26
N SER A 70 -18.25 -5.95 -1.31
CA SER A 70 -19.62 -5.47 -1.00
C SER A 70 -20.00 -5.63 0.48
N ASN A 71 -19.22 -6.38 1.26
CA ASN A 71 -19.67 -6.85 2.58
C ASN A 71 -18.75 -6.48 3.76
N ILE A 72 -17.61 -5.81 3.50
CA ILE A 72 -16.62 -5.45 4.54
C ILE A 72 -16.47 -3.93 4.73
N PHE A 73 -16.92 -3.08 3.80
CA PHE A 73 -16.91 -1.62 4.02
C PHE A 73 -17.91 -1.13 5.09
N ASP A 74 -18.70 -2.02 5.70
CA ASP A 74 -19.72 -1.66 6.68
C ASP A 74 -19.24 -1.70 8.15
N ASP A 75 -18.06 -2.24 8.45
CA ASP A 75 -17.64 -2.46 9.85
C ASP A 75 -16.15 -2.12 10.06
N ASP A 76 -15.85 -0.82 10.12
CA ASP A 76 -15.16 -0.14 11.24
C ASP A 76 -14.79 1.28 10.78
N GLY A 77 -15.57 2.29 11.19
CA GLY A 77 -15.30 3.70 10.86
C GLY A 77 -14.07 4.28 11.58
N GLY A 78 -13.19 3.44 12.12
CA GLY A 78 -11.97 3.82 12.82
C GLY A 78 -10.77 3.85 11.88
N THR A 79 -10.06 4.98 11.86
CA THR A 79 -8.67 5.03 11.41
C THR A 79 -7.75 4.55 12.52
N HIS A 80 -6.69 3.84 12.16
CA HIS A 80 -5.62 3.46 13.06
C HIS A 80 -4.32 4.14 12.62
N GLU A 81 -3.61 4.73 13.57
CA GLU A 81 -2.34 5.42 13.28
C GLU A 81 -1.19 4.40 13.29
N ILE A 82 -0.46 4.35 12.18
CA ILE A 82 0.74 3.53 12.05
C ILE A 82 1.98 4.40 11.87
N GLN A 83 3.09 3.95 12.45
CA GLN A 83 4.37 4.65 12.36
C GLN A 83 5.21 4.03 11.25
N LEU A 84 5.51 4.81 10.21
CA LEU A 84 6.31 4.36 9.07
C LEU A 84 7.51 5.26 8.86
N SER A 85 8.60 4.69 8.39
CA SER A 85 9.72 5.44 7.84
C SER A 85 9.42 5.92 6.42
N ARG A 86 10.14 6.95 5.98
CA ARG A 86 10.05 7.44 4.59
C ARG A 86 10.36 6.34 3.58
N THR A 87 11.29 5.44 3.90
CA THR A 87 11.64 4.31 3.02
C THR A 87 10.46 3.35 2.88
N GLU A 88 9.80 2.98 3.98
CA GLU A 88 8.63 2.10 3.94
C GLU A 88 7.46 2.74 3.19
N ALA A 89 7.21 4.04 3.42
CA ALA A 89 6.22 4.79 2.67
C ALA A 89 6.52 4.85 1.16
N THR A 90 7.80 4.91 0.77
CA THR A 90 8.20 4.88 -0.65
C THR A 90 7.87 3.54 -1.29
N GLU A 91 8.10 2.42 -0.61
CA GLU A 91 7.76 1.09 -1.12
C GLU A 91 6.23 0.93 -1.26
N ILE A 92 5.44 1.49 -0.33
CA ILE A 92 3.97 1.53 -0.42
C ILE A 92 3.51 2.33 -1.64
N VAL A 93 4.04 3.54 -1.85
CA VAL A 93 3.66 4.38 -2.99
C VAL A 93 3.97 3.68 -4.32
N ARG A 94 5.13 3.04 -4.44
CA ARG A 94 5.50 2.26 -5.64
C ARG A 94 4.58 1.08 -5.87
N ALA A 95 4.25 0.34 -4.81
CA ALA A 95 3.33 -0.79 -4.91
C ALA A 95 1.93 -0.33 -5.34
N LEU A 96 1.41 0.76 -4.78
CA LEU A 96 0.10 1.32 -5.15
C LEU A 96 0.07 1.84 -6.59
N ASP A 97 1.14 2.47 -7.05
CA ASP A 97 1.28 2.94 -8.43
C ASP A 97 1.29 1.78 -9.44
N ASP A 98 2.07 0.73 -9.13
CA ASP A 98 2.19 -0.48 -9.94
C ASP A 98 0.93 -1.37 -9.90
N PHE A 99 0.10 -1.21 -8.86
CA PHE A 99 -1.22 -1.87 -8.72
C PHE A 99 -2.29 -1.14 -9.55
N ASP A 100 -2.35 0.19 -9.48
CA ASP A 100 -3.30 1.02 -10.25
C ASP A 100 -3.09 0.87 -11.77
N GLY A 101 -1.84 0.75 -12.22
CA GLY A 101 -1.52 0.54 -13.63
C GLY A 101 -1.95 -0.82 -14.21
N GLN A 102 -2.22 -1.84 -13.38
CA GLN A 102 -2.60 -3.18 -13.84
C GLN A 102 -4.11 -3.40 -13.90
N GLU A 103 -4.87 -2.81 -12.99
CA GLU A 103 -6.32 -2.88 -13.07
C GLU A 103 -6.82 -1.95 -14.20
N SER A 104 -7.13 -2.52 -15.38
CA SER A 104 -8.03 -1.88 -16.36
C SER A 104 -9.47 -1.65 -15.81
N ARG A 105 -9.66 -1.76 -14.50
CA ARG A 105 -10.84 -1.30 -13.75
C ARG A 105 -10.45 0.06 -13.19
N GLY A 106 -10.87 1.12 -13.88
CA GLY A 106 -10.36 2.48 -13.67
C GLY A 106 -10.18 2.86 -12.21
N GLU A 107 -9.06 3.54 -11.94
CA GLU A 107 -8.65 4.19 -10.68
C GLU A 107 -9.68 3.99 -9.57
N THR A 108 -9.49 2.95 -8.74
CA THR A 108 -10.31 2.83 -7.55
C THR A 108 -9.98 4.05 -6.70
N GLU A 109 -10.90 5.01 -6.61
CA GLU A 109 -10.71 6.33 -5.96
C GLU A 109 -10.01 6.19 -4.58
N THR A 110 -10.25 5.10 -3.87
CA THR A 110 -9.57 4.70 -2.64
C THR A 110 -8.05 4.55 -2.78
N VAL A 111 -7.55 3.82 -3.79
CA VAL A 111 -6.11 3.56 -4.00
C VAL A 111 -5.38 4.86 -4.30
N THR A 112 -5.91 5.68 -5.22
CA THR A 112 -5.35 7.00 -5.56
C THR A 112 -5.35 7.93 -4.35
N ASN A 113 -6.43 7.94 -3.56
CA ASN A 113 -6.52 8.75 -2.34
C ASN A 113 -5.51 8.31 -1.27
N VAL A 114 -5.30 7.00 -1.10
CA VAL A 114 -4.30 6.47 -0.17
C VAL A 114 -2.90 6.85 -0.65
N ARG A 115 -2.59 6.64 -1.93
CA ARG A 115 -1.29 7.01 -2.52
C ARG A 115 -0.97 8.49 -2.31
N ASP A 116 -1.89 9.38 -2.68
CA ASP A 116 -1.71 10.83 -2.53
C ASP A 116 -1.53 11.23 -1.05
N ARG A 117 -2.21 10.56 -0.11
CA ARG A 117 -2.01 10.76 1.33
C ARG A 117 -0.59 10.38 1.76
N PHE A 118 -0.07 9.25 1.27
CA PHE A 118 1.31 8.84 1.54
C PHE A 118 2.33 9.81 0.94
N VAL A 119 2.15 10.22 -0.32
CA VAL A 119 3.00 11.22 -0.99
C VAL A 119 3.08 12.50 -0.18
N ARG A 120 1.92 13.04 0.24
CA ARG A 120 1.85 14.29 1.01
C ARG A 120 2.39 14.17 2.43
N THR A 121 2.20 13.03 3.08
CA THR A 121 2.58 12.84 4.49
C THR A 121 4.09 12.61 4.64
N PHE A 122 4.69 11.87 3.71
CA PHE A 122 6.10 11.47 3.77
C PHE A 122 7.01 12.26 2.82
N ASP A 123 6.45 13.21 2.05
CA ASP A 123 7.15 13.99 1.04
C ASP A 123 7.97 13.09 0.11
N VAL A 124 7.34 12.00 -0.36
CA VAL A 124 7.96 11.04 -1.28
C VAL A 124 7.58 11.44 -2.70
N ASP A 125 8.54 11.43 -3.62
CA ASP A 125 8.30 11.79 -5.01
C ASP A 125 7.23 10.86 -5.59
N ASP A 126 6.10 11.46 -6.03
CA ASP A 126 5.14 10.76 -6.89
C ASP A 126 5.90 10.42 -8.18
N VAL A 127 5.93 9.15 -8.54
CA VAL A 127 6.75 8.62 -9.65
C VAL A 127 6.34 9.18 -11.03
N ASP A 128 5.38 10.11 -11.08
CA ASP A 128 4.83 10.76 -12.26
C ASP A 128 5.38 12.18 -12.55
N ASP A 129 6.33 12.74 -11.78
CA ASP A 129 6.91 14.08 -12.03
C ASP A 129 7.95 14.13 -13.19
N GLU A 130 7.94 13.16 -14.13
CA GLU A 130 8.69 13.27 -15.39
C GLU A 130 7.82 13.64 -16.61
N ARG A 131 6.52 13.97 -16.43
CA ARG A 131 5.65 14.37 -17.56
C ARG A 131 5.27 15.85 -17.68
N SER A 132 5.74 16.73 -16.80
CA SER A 132 5.37 18.17 -16.85
C SER A 132 6.49 19.18 -17.15
N ALA A 133 7.73 18.75 -17.38
CA ALA A 133 8.80 19.65 -17.88
C ALA A 133 8.85 19.67 -19.42
N GLY A 134 7.79 20.17 -20.06
CA GLY A 134 7.70 20.16 -21.52
C GLY A 134 6.66 21.10 -22.11
N ARG A 135 6.73 22.41 -21.81
CA ARG A 135 6.19 23.42 -22.74
C ARG A 135 6.85 24.78 -22.62
#